data_AF-A0A8T6V9I4-F1
#
_entry.id   AF-A0A8T6V9I4-F1
#
_cell.length_a   1.000
_cell.length_b   1.000
_cell.length_c   1.000
_cell.angle_alpha   90.00
_cell.angle_beta   90.00
_cell.angle_gamma   90.00
#
_symmetry.space_group_name_H-M   'P 1'
#
loop_
_entity.id
_entity.type
_entity.pdbx_description
1 polymer ?
#
loop_
_entity_poly.entity_id
_entity_poly.type
_entity_poly.pdbx_seq_one_letter_code
_entity_poly.pdbx_strand_id
1 'polypeptide(L)'
;MKDTDNSSEYIRTINVSDMSVSTSGGYERYFLVDGKKYSHIIDPRTGFPVSHFSSVTVVSESPLFADALSTAFSVLSLDESKEIINQLDKIS
;
A
#
# COMPACT_ATOMS: atom_id res chain seq x y z
N MET A 1 1.36 -11.88 -2.83
CA MET A 1 1.02 -10.53 -3.33
C MET A 1 0.40 -10.69 -4.71
N LYS A 2 -0.78 -10.11 -4.93
CA LYS A 2 -1.54 -10.27 -6.17
C LYS A 2 -0.97 -9.39 -7.28
N ASP A 3 -1.08 -9.85 -8.52
CA ASP A 3 -0.81 -9.03 -9.69
C ASP A 3 -1.93 -8.02 -9.95
N THR A 4 -1.55 -6.74 -9.98
CA THR A 4 -2.47 -5.61 -10.13
C THR A 4 -2.96 -5.45 -11.56
N ASP A 5 -2.23 -5.98 -12.54
CA ASP A 5 -2.57 -5.99 -13.96
C ASP A 5 -3.19 -7.33 -14.39
N ASN A 6 -2.81 -8.44 -13.73
CA ASN A 6 -3.36 -9.78 -13.97
C ASN A 6 -3.97 -10.42 -12.71
N SER A 7 -5.27 -10.22 -12.52
CA SER A 7 -5.97 -10.61 -11.29
C SER A 7 -5.96 -12.10 -10.91
N SER A 8 -5.49 -12.98 -11.80
CA SER A 8 -5.36 -14.43 -11.57
C SER A 8 -3.95 -14.89 -11.18
N GLU A 9 -2.98 -13.99 -11.12
CA GLU A 9 -1.57 -14.34 -10.85
C GLU A 9 -1.01 -13.65 -9.60
N TYR A 10 0.05 -14.24 -9.05
CA TYR A 10 0.80 -13.68 -7.92
C TYR A 10 2.12 -13.11 -8.44
N ILE A 11 2.41 -11.83 -8.16
CA ILE A 11 3.70 -11.22 -8.52
C ILE A 11 4.81 -11.80 -7.63
N ARG A 12 4.50 -12.05 -6.36
CA ARG A 12 5.48 -12.47 -5.35
C ARG A 12 4.81 -13.20 -4.18
N THR A 13 5.47 -14.24 -3.69
CA THR A 13 5.12 -14.94 -2.45
C THR A 13 6.20 -14.68 -1.42
N ILE A 14 5.80 -14.47 -0.17
CA ILE A 14 6.68 -14.30 0.97
C ILE A 14 6.28 -15.34 2.03
N ASN A 15 7.26 -15.91 2.72
CA ASN A 15 7.01 -16.77 3.89
C ASN A 15 7.07 -15.89 5.13
N VAL A 16 6.01 -15.94 5.93
CA VAL A 16 5.84 -15.15 7.16
C VAL A 16 5.38 -16.09 8.28
N SER A 17 5.99 -15.96 9.46
CA SER A 17 5.60 -16.62 10.72
C SER A 17 5.52 -15.56 11.79
N ASP A 18 4.47 -15.59 12.62
CA ASP A 18 4.28 -14.66 13.74
C ASP A 18 4.30 -13.17 13.33
N MET A 19 3.92 -12.88 12.09
CA MET A 19 3.82 -11.54 11.54
C MET A 19 2.47 -11.33 10.86
N SER A 20 2.04 -10.08 10.83
CA SER A 20 0.91 -9.60 10.06
C SER A 20 1.37 -9.01 8.72
N VAL A 21 0.54 -9.17 7.70
CA VAL A 21 0.76 -8.64 6.35
C VAL A 21 -0.50 -7.89 5.94
N SER A 22 -0.37 -6.59 5.65
CA SER A 22 -1.47 -5.78 5.07
C SER A 22 -1.02 -5.20 3.74
N THR A 23 -1.94 -5.15 2.78
CA THR A 23 -1.69 -4.60 1.45
C THR A 23 -2.75 -3.55 1.13
N SER A 24 -2.30 -2.35 0.79
CA SER A 24 -3.12 -1.26 0.28
C SER A 24 -2.82 -1.07 -1.21
N GLY A 25 -3.86 -0.96 -2.03
CA GLY A 25 -3.70 -0.83 -3.47
C GLY A 25 -4.83 -0.08 -4.13
N GLY A 26 -4.50 0.82 -5.04
CA GLY A 26 -5.49 1.58 -5.81
C GLY A 26 -6.23 0.76 -6.87
N TYR A 27 -5.79 -0.48 -7.11
CA TYR A 27 -6.38 -1.39 -8.10
C TYR A 27 -7.62 -2.14 -7.60
N GLU A 28 -7.81 -2.29 -6.27
CA GLU A 28 -8.92 -3.09 -5.73
C GLU A 28 -10.26 -2.34 -5.76
N ARG A 29 -10.22 -1.02 -5.52
CA ARG A 29 -11.40 -0.15 -5.54
C ARG A 29 -11.02 1.19 -6.18
N TYR A 30 -11.57 1.42 -7.37
CA TYR A 30 -11.42 2.68 -8.10
C TYR A 30 -12.69 2.99 -8.88
N PHE A 31 -12.82 4.25 -9.31
CA PHE A 31 -13.84 4.68 -10.27
C PHE A 31 -13.17 5.35 -11.47
N LEU A 32 -13.87 5.37 -12.61
CA LEU A 32 -13.41 5.99 -13.85
C LEU A 32 -14.16 7.30 -14.08
N VAL A 33 -13.42 8.39 -14.29
CA VAL A 33 -13.97 9.67 -14.76
C VAL A 33 -13.15 10.10 -15.96
N ASP A 34 -13.80 10.29 -17.11
CA ASP A 34 -13.17 10.70 -18.38
C ASP A 34 -11.97 9.82 -18.78
N GLY A 35 -12.07 8.51 -18.56
CA GLY A 35 -11.01 7.54 -18.87
C GLY A 35 -9.85 7.50 -17.87
N LYS A 36 -9.86 8.35 -16.83
CA LYS A 36 -8.86 8.34 -15.76
C LYS A 36 -9.34 7.52 -14.55
N LYS A 37 -8.48 6.66 -14.02
CA LYS A 37 -8.72 5.87 -12.80
C LYS A 37 -8.49 6.72 -11.56
N TYR A 38 -9.42 6.62 -10.62
CA TYR A 38 -9.37 7.30 -9.32
C TYR A 38 -9.46 6.26 -8.20
N SER A 39 -8.36 6.08 -7.48
CA SER A 39 -8.27 5.20 -6.30
C SER A 39 -9.20 5.65 -5.17
N HIS A 40 -9.66 4.73 -4.34
CA HIS A 40 -10.36 5.02 -3.09
C HIS A 40 -9.43 5.55 -1.98
N ILE A 41 -8.12 5.43 -2.16
CA ILE A 41 -7.13 5.99 -1.23
C ILE A 41 -6.91 7.46 -1.59
N ILE A 42 -7.30 8.36 -0.69
CA ILE A 42 -7.26 9.81 -0.86
C ILE A 42 -6.04 10.37 -0.15
N ASP A 43 -5.29 11.23 -0.83
CA ASP A 43 -4.28 12.06 -0.17
C ASP A 43 -5.00 13.19 0.58
N PRO A 44 -4.96 13.22 1.93
CA PRO A 44 -5.65 14.24 2.72
C PRO A 44 -5.10 15.65 2.49
N ARG A 45 -3.87 15.80 1.97
CA ARG A 45 -3.25 17.10 1.67
C ARG A 45 -3.89 17.76 0.45
N THR A 46 -4.33 16.94 -0.52
CA THR A 46 -4.86 17.42 -1.80
C THR A 46 -6.37 17.20 -1.94
N GLY A 47 -6.94 16.24 -1.21
CA GLY A 47 -8.30 15.77 -1.40
C GLY A 47 -8.49 14.90 -2.64
N PHE A 48 -7.40 14.57 -3.36
CA PHE A 48 -7.42 13.76 -4.57
C PHE A 48 -6.89 12.35 -4.33
N PRO A 49 -7.32 11.36 -5.14
CA PRO A 49 -6.77 10.02 -5.12
C PRO A 49 -5.28 9.95 -5.42
N VAL A 50 -4.59 9.05 -4.71
CA VAL A 50 -3.18 8.72 -4.97
C VAL A 50 -3.04 7.92 -6.28
N SER A 51 -1.94 8.09 -6.99
CA SER A 51 -1.72 7.44 -8.29
C SER A 51 -0.29 6.95 -8.55
N HIS A 52 0.63 7.09 -7.59
CA HIS A 52 2.06 6.85 -7.78
C HIS A 52 2.51 5.42 -7.41
N PHE A 53 1.74 4.70 -6.58
CA PHE A 53 1.96 3.28 -6.29
C PHE A 53 0.78 2.44 -6.74
N SER A 54 1.07 1.32 -7.42
CA SER A 54 0.05 0.31 -7.74
C SER A 54 -0.42 -0.40 -6.48
N SER A 55 0.52 -0.81 -5.63
CA SER A 55 0.27 -1.46 -4.35
C SER A 55 1.40 -1.20 -3.36
N VAL A 56 1.07 -1.22 -2.08
CA VAL A 56 2.00 -1.16 -0.96
C VAL A 56 1.63 -2.28 -0.01
N THR A 57 2.60 -3.12 0.33
CA THR A 57 2.44 -4.18 1.34
C THR A 57 3.41 -3.92 2.47
N VAL A 58 2.92 -4.03 3.70
CA VAL A 58 3.72 -3.90 4.92
C VAL A 58 3.66 -5.20 5.70
N VAL A 59 4.82 -5.66 6.16
CA VAL A 59 4.96 -6.80 7.06
C VAL A 59 5.39 -6.30 8.44
N SER A 60 4.67 -6.66 9.49
CA SER A 60 4.96 -6.24 10.86
C SER A 60 4.48 -7.25 11.88
N GLU A 61 5.15 -7.35 13.04
CA GLU A 61 4.67 -8.14 14.19
C GLU A 61 3.28 -7.65 14.68
N SER A 62 2.94 -6.38 14.43
CA SER A 62 1.67 -5.79 14.84
C SER A 62 0.71 -5.64 13.65
N PRO A 63 -0.48 -6.24 13.70
CA PRO A 63 -1.49 -6.09 12.64
C PRO A 63 -1.96 -4.64 12.50
N LEU A 64 -2.01 -3.89 13.60
CA LEU A 64 -2.39 -2.48 13.58
C LEU A 64 -1.37 -1.64 12.79
N PHE A 65 -0.07 -1.89 13.00
CA PHE A 65 0.97 -1.16 12.28
C PHE A 65 1.02 -1.57 10.81
N ALA A 66 0.88 -2.87 10.51
CA ALA A 66 0.83 -3.33 9.12
C ALA A 66 -0.28 -2.61 8.34
N ASP A 67 -1.47 -2.53 8.91
CA ASP A 67 -2.63 -1.91 8.25
C ASP A 67 -2.51 -0.38 8.12
N ALA A 68 -2.17 0.30 9.22
CA ALA A 68 -2.03 1.75 9.23
C ALA A 68 -0.92 2.21 8.26
N LEU A 69 0.21 1.52 8.25
CA LEU A 69 1.35 1.90 7.42
C LEU A 69 1.15 1.54 5.96
N SER A 70 0.46 0.44 5.61
CA SER A 70 0.18 0.15 4.21
C SER A 70 -0.65 1.27 3.57
N THR A 71 -1.61 1.82 4.31
CA THR A 71 -2.39 2.98 3.86
C THR A 71 -1.55 4.26 3.83
N ALA A 72 -0.80 4.56 4.90
CA ALA A 72 0.01 5.78 4.98
C ALA A 72 1.08 5.83 3.88
N PHE A 73 1.81 4.74 3.66
CA PHE A 73 2.84 4.64 2.62
C PHE A 73 2.26 4.62 1.20
N SER A 74 0.97 4.29 1.02
CA SER A 74 0.29 4.48 -0.26
C SER A 74 0.10 5.97 -0.60
N VAL A 75 0.09 6.84 0.41
CA VAL A 75 -0.06 8.30 0.26
C VAL A 75 1.29 9.01 0.21
N LEU A 76 2.23 8.60 1.04
CA LEU A 76 3.56 9.19 1.12
C LEU A 76 4.40 8.86 -0.12
N SER A 77 5.42 9.67 -0.37
CA SER A 77 6.48 9.34 -1.33
C SER A 77 7.34 8.19 -0.80
N LEU A 78 8.14 7.60 -1.69
CA LEU A 78 9.08 6.54 -1.31
C LEU A 78 10.10 7.02 -0.27
N ASP A 79 10.56 8.27 -0.39
CA ASP A 79 11.59 8.81 0.50
C ASP A 79 11.02 9.13 1.89
N GLU A 80 9.84 9.76 1.97
CA GLU A 80 9.12 9.96 3.25
C GLU A 80 8.84 8.62 3.94
N SER A 81 8.45 7.60 3.17
CA SER A 81 8.19 6.26 3.72
C SER A 81 9.47 5.61 4.29
N LYS A 82 10.61 5.75 3.60
CA LYS A 82 11.91 5.24 4.09
C LYS A 82 12.35 5.94 5.37
N GLU A 83 12.15 7.25 5.47
CA GLU A 83 12.46 8.00 6.69
C GLU A 83 11.69 7.46 7.90
N ILE A 84 10.39 7.18 7.72
CA ILE A 84 9.55 6.59 8.77
C ILE A 84 9.99 5.16 9.10
N ILE A 85 10.27 4.33 8.10
CA ILE A 85 10.75 2.96 8.32
C ILE A 85 12.05 2.96 9.13
N ASN A 86 12.99 3.87 8.84
CA ASN A 86 14.25 3.99 9.58
C ASN A 86 14.06 4.41 11.05
N GLN A 87 12.91 4.96 11.41
CA GLN A 87 12.57 5.32 12.80
C GLN A 87 11.82 4.19 13.54
N LEU A 88 11.42 3.13 12.84
CA LEU A 88 10.62 2.04 13.38
C LEU A 88 11.44 0.74 13.36
N ASP A 89 11.93 0.31 14.52
CA ASP A 89 12.88 -0.81 14.69
C ASP A 89 12.39 -2.22 14.25
N LYS A 90 11.20 -2.36 13.64
CA LYS A 90 10.59 -3.67 13.34
C LYS A 90 9.68 -3.72 12.09
N ILE A 91 9.99 -2.95 11.06
CA ILE A 91 9.12 -2.85 9.86
C ILE A 91 9.95 -3.07 8.60
N SER A 92 9.45 -3.93 7.71
CA SER A 92 10.09 -4.30 6.43
C SER A 92 9.10 -4.26 5.28
#